data_AF-A0A3D2X215-F1
#
_entry.id   AF-A0A3D2X215-F1
#
_cell.length_a   1.000
_cell.length_b   1.000
_cell.length_c   1.000
_cell.angle_alpha   90.00
_cell.angle_beta   90.00
_cell.angle_gamma   90.00
#
_symmetry.space_group_name_H-M   'P 1'
#
loop_
_entity.id
_entity.type
_entity.pdbx_description
1 polymer ?
#
loop_
_entity_poly.entity_id
_entity_poly.type
_entity_poly.pdbx_seq_one_letter_code
_entity_poly.pdbx_strand_id
1 'polypeptide(L)'
;MIKNYATGYVNTQYEDIALKFDSITCVEAKYINNLSILDESNDLIDALPPIKTDAQSMEFFEYLPYYTPDEKNLSNAERALAILRLDNLRKPRNFTIQLDLAIALALRRCYMARRKFNIREQQNLLEIGSYYRDCEYRRITGRKVMGFSLIGASGAGKSTSIISALQYYPQVIIHETNNSRCIQVVYLVVECPADGSIKAFYDACFTSLADALGIDIDGLGTARTIDSKAMLFKKLALRYNIGMLVIEEIQNLSIRREDTMNQFLTLTNETQIPIVFVGTYKVYNRVFDIDFRLGRRAGEQIEVGRYKYDALWKNLIETLWRYQWCKQVSNLTEETSRIFYEETGGILDRVINLYQMVQLEAI
;
A
#
# COMPACT_ATOMS: atom_id res chain seq x y z
N MET A 1 13.73 -2.40 29.93
CA MET A 1 14.69 -1.42 29.42
C MET A 1 13.99 -0.08 29.25
N ILE A 2 14.73 1.00 29.47
CA ILE A 2 14.31 2.37 29.14
C ILE A 2 14.17 2.42 27.62
N LYS A 3 12.98 2.78 27.10
CA LYS A 3 12.77 2.96 25.66
C LYS A 3 13.70 4.08 25.18
N ASN A 4 14.56 3.79 24.20
CA ASN A 4 15.32 4.82 23.52
C ASN A 4 14.45 5.37 22.39
N TYR A 5 13.86 6.54 22.63
CA TYR A 5 13.11 7.26 21.62
C TYR A 5 14.09 7.97 20.69
N ALA A 6 13.92 7.78 19.38
CA ALA A 6 14.67 8.52 18.38
C ALA A 6 14.29 10.00 18.49
N THR A 7 15.31 10.87 18.61
CA THR A 7 15.16 12.33 18.59
C THR A 7 16.00 12.86 17.44
N GLY A 8 15.38 13.59 16.50
CA GLY A 8 16.05 14.15 15.31
C GLY A 8 16.03 13.26 14.07
N TYR A 9 14.88 13.16 13.41
CA TYR A 9 14.71 12.60 12.06
C TYR A 9 14.08 13.68 11.15
N VAL A 10 14.37 13.67 9.85
CA VAL A 10 13.86 14.61 8.83
C VAL A 10 12.49 14.18 8.28
N ASN A 11 12.38 12.94 7.81
CA ASN A 11 11.23 12.30 7.20
C ASN A 11 10.71 11.09 8.00
N THR A 12 11.57 10.19 8.47
CA THR A 12 11.24 8.99 9.27
C THR A 12 12.40 8.56 10.16
N GLN A 13 12.13 7.89 11.27
CA GLN A 13 13.15 7.21 12.08
C GLN A 13 13.95 6.12 11.34
N TYR A 14 13.51 5.76 10.13
CA TYR A 14 14.15 4.78 9.25
C TYR A 14 14.86 5.44 8.07
N GLU A 15 15.18 6.73 8.11
CA GLU A 15 15.82 7.49 7.02
C GLU A 15 17.07 6.84 6.41
N ASP A 16 17.97 6.28 7.24
CA ASP A 16 19.17 5.58 6.75
C ASP A 16 18.84 4.32 5.93
N ILE A 17 17.59 3.86 6.01
CA ILE A 17 17.02 2.72 5.32
C ILE A 17 16.09 3.20 4.18
N ALA A 18 15.64 4.46 4.20
CA ALA A 18 14.51 4.96 3.42
C ALA A 18 14.75 5.09 1.90
N LEU A 19 15.99 4.96 1.45
CA LEU A 19 16.33 4.86 0.02
C LEU A 19 16.27 3.41 -0.52
N LYS A 20 15.81 2.44 0.29
CA LYS A 20 15.81 1.00 -0.03
C LYS A 20 14.47 0.29 0.18
N PHE A 21 13.36 1.00 0.26
CA PHE A 21 12.03 0.39 0.45
C PHE A 21 11.46 -0.29 -0.81
N ASP A 22 12.21 -0.32 -1.92
CA ASP A 22 11.83 -1.01 -3.18
C ASP A 22 11.89 -2.55 -3.09
N SER A 23 12.42 -3.12 -2.00
CA SER A 23 12.45 -4.56 -1.75
C SER A 23 12.15 -4.85 -0.29
N ILE A 24 11.34 -5.88 -0.02
CA ILE A 24 10.87 -6.36 1.29
C ILE A 24 11.83 -5.98 2.43
N THR A 25 11.48 -4.96 3.20
CA THR A 25 12.33 -4.41 4.25
C THR A 25 11.78 -4.85 5.60
N CYS A 26 12.43 -5.86 6.13
CA CYS A 26 12.35 -6.20 7.53
C CYS A 26 13.36 -5.33 8.29
N VAL A 27 12.89 -4.53 9.25
CA VAL A 27 13.73 -3.60 10.03
C VAL A 27 13.57 -3.84 11.53
N GLU A 28 14.60 -3.49 12.31
CA GLU A 28 14.47 -3.42 13.77
C GLU A 28 13.66 -2.18 14.18
N ALA A 29 12.80 -2.34 15.19
CA ALA A 29 11.91 -1.30 15.66
C ALA A 29 12.68 -0.09 16.21
N LYS A 30 12.46 1.08 15.61
CA LYS A 30 12.88 2.37 16.13
C LYS A 30 11.63 3.13 16.59
N TYR A 31 11.61 3.51 17.86
CA TYR A 31 10.46 4.16 18.47
C TYR A 31 10.60 5.66 18.42
N ILE A 32 9.58 6.34 17.93
CA ILE A 32 9.43 7.79 18.06
C ILE A 32 8.31 8.07 19.04
N ASN A 33 8.48 9.13 19.82
CA ASN A 33 7.39 9.61 20.64
C ASN A 33 6.43 10.35 19.71
N ASN A 34 5.51 9.61 19.10
CA ASN A 34 4.41 10.19 18.35
C ASN A 34 3.54 10.93 19.37
N LEU A 35 3.89 12.20 19.66
CA LEU A 35 3.11 13.14 20.47
C LEU A 35 1.71 13.25 19.85
N SER A 36 0.82 12.38 20.29
CA SER A 36 -0.53 12.24 19.79
C SER A 36 -1.43 12.08 21.00
N ILE A 37 -2.54 12.79 20.95
CA ILE A 37 -3.66 12.96 21.90
C ILE A 37 -4.27 11.63 22.44
N LEU A 38 -3.68 10.49 22.12
CA LEU A 38 -4.20 9.15 22.34
C LEU A 38 -3.30 8.48 23.40
N ASP A 39 -3.69 8.70 24.64
CA ASP A 39 -3.01 8.52 25.93
C ASP A 39 -2.52 7.09 26.32
N GLU A 40 -2.13 6.23 25.37
CA GLU A 40 -1.57 4.91 25.69
C GLU A 40 -0.33 4.61 24.85
N SER A 41 0.83 4.47 25.52
CA SER A 41 2.09 4.08 24.89
C SER A 41 1.96 2.71 24.22
N ASN A 42 1.87 2.69 22.89
CA ASN A 42 1.69 1.48 22.10
C ASN A 42 2.90 1.27 21.19
N ASP A 43 3.71 0.25 21.50
CA ASP A 43 4.97 -0.03 20.79
C ASP A 43 4.77 -0.19 19.27
N LEU A 44 3.62 -0.74 18.84
CA LEU A 44 3.31 -0.92 17.42
C LEU A 44 3.02 0.41 16.70
N ILE A 45 2.55 1.43 17.44
CA ILE A 45 2.28 2.78 16.92
C ILE A 45 3.53 3.64 17.00
N ASP A 46 4.26 3.56 18.11
CA ASP A 46 5.52 4.28 18.33
C ASP A 46 6.57 3.89 17.28
N ALA A 47 6.52 2.65 16.77
CA ALA A 47 7.42 2.16 15.72
C ALA A 47 7.01 2.54 14.29
N LEU A 48 5.80 3.07 14.06
CA LEU A 48 5.41 3.55 12.74
C LEU A 48 6.09 4.89 12.41
N PRO A 49 6.38 5.15 11.13
CA PRO A 49 6.70 6.48 10.64
C PRO A 49 5.68 7.54 11.07
N PRO A 50 6.11 8.79 11.27
CA PRO A 50 5.21 9.91 11.56
C PRO A 50 4.23 10.13 10.40
N ILE A 51 3.15 10.88 10.62
CA ILE A 51 2.24 11.21 9.51
C ILE A 51 2.93 12.25 8.63
N LYS A 52 3.00 12.00 7.32
CA LYS A 52 3.53 12.98 6.36
C LYS A 52 2.70 14.27 6.40
N THR A 53 3.38 15.40 6.26
CA THR A 53 2.73 16.66 5.89
C THR A 53 2.31 16.62 4.41
N ASP A 54 1.38 17.50 4.00
CA ASP A 54 0.95 17.61 2.61
C ASP A 54 2.12 17.79 1.63
N ALA A 55 3.09 18.63 2.00
CA ALA A 55 4.30 18.87 1.20
C ALA A 55 5.15 17.60 1.05
N GLN A 56 5.38 16.87 2.15
CA GLN A 56 6.12 15.60 2.13
C GLN A 56 5.39 14.54 1.29
N SER A 57 4.05 14.48 1.36
CA SER A 57 3.26 13.55 0.55
C SER A 57 3.38 13.84 -0.95
N MET A 58 3.38 15.12 -1.34
CA MET A 58 3.61 15.51 -2.74
C MET A 58 5.03 15.19 -3.21
N GLU A 59 6.04 15.57 -2.43
CA GLU A 59 7.45 15.37 -2.75
C GLU A 59 7.80 13.88 -2.85
N PHE A 60 7.36 13.06 -1.88
CA PHE A 60 7.64 11.63 -1.85
C PHE A 60 7.00 10.86 -3.02
N PHE A 61 5.84 11.31 -3.49
CA PHE A 61 5.14 10.67 -4.60
C PHE A 61 5.70 11.08 -5.96
N GLU A 62 6.22 12.30 -6.08
CA GLU A 62 6.78 12.78 -7.33
C GLU A 62 8.02 11.96 -7.71
N TYR A 63 8.02 11.47 -8.95
CA TYR A 63 9.18 10.82 -9.51
C TYR A 63 9.34 11.25 -10.95
N LEU A 64 10.42 11.99 -11.20
CA LEU A 64 10.81 12.44 -12.52
C LEU A 64 12.01 11.61 -12.94
N PRO A 65 11.88 10.74 -13.97
CA PRO A 65 12.99 9.91 -14.40
C PRO A 65 14.19 10.76 -14.82
N TYR A 66 15.39 10.20 -14.67
CA TYR A 66 16.62 10.84 -15.12
C TYR A 66 16.62 11.01 -16.64
N TYR A 67 16.98 12.22 -17.08
CA TYR A 67 17.12 12.59 -18.47
C TYR A 67 18.13 13.74 -18.59
N THR A 68 18.97 13.68 -19.63
CA THR A 68 19.80 14.82 -20.02
C THR A 68 19.65 15.09 -21.52
N PRO A 69 19.73 16.36 -21.97
CA PRO A 69 19.63 16.71 -23.38
C PRO A 69 20.67 16.01 -24.28
N ASP A 70 21.79 15.56 -23.70
CA ASP A 70 22.85 14.85 -24.42
C ASP A 70 22.45 13.41 -24.79
N GLU A 71 21.46 12.83 -24.11
CA GLU A 71 20.97 11.48 -24.42
C GLU A 71 20.39 11.35 -25.84
N LYS A 72 20.03 12.46 -26.49
CA LYS A 72 19.63 12.47 -27.90
C LYS A 72 20.75 12.04 -28.87
N ASN A 73 22.00 12.08 -28.42
CA ASN A 73 23.18 11.68 -29.19
C ASN A 73 23.54 10.20 -29.02
N LEU A 74 22.84 9.47 -28.15
CA LEU A 74 22.99 8.02 -27.99
C LEU A 74 22.56 7.27 -29.26
N SER A 75 22.93 5.99 -29.36
CA SER A 75 22.49 5.13 -30.45
C SER A 75 20.96 4.96 -30.45
N ASN A 76 20.37 4.59 -31.60
CA ASN A 76 18.93 4.37 -31.70
C ASN A 76 18.40 3.36 -30.67
N ALA A 77 19.15 2.27 -30.42
CA ALA A 77 18.78 1.26 -29.43
C ALA A 77 18.80 1.80 -28.00
N GLU A 78 19.82 2.59 -27.63
CA GLU A 78 19.91 3.20 -26.30
C GLU A 78 18.81 4.25 -26.08
N ARG A 79 18.49 5.05 -27.11
CA ARG A 79 17.38 6.02 -27.07
C ARG A 79 16.04 5.31 -26.87
N ALA A 80 15.81 4.21 -27.58
CA ALA A 80 14.62 3.38 -27.42
C ALA A 80 14.50 2.79 -26.00
N LEU A 81 15.61 2.34 -25.41
CA LEU A 81 15.63 1.86 -24.01
C LEU A 81 15.38 2.99 -23.01
N ALA A 82 15.91 4.19 -23.26
CA ALA A 82 15.73 5.33 -22.36
C ALA A 82 14.27 5.80 -22.28
N ILE A 83 13.49 5.66 -23.37
CA ILE A 83 12.05 5.94 -23.40
C ILE A 83 11.26 5.16 -22.35
N LEU A 84 11.66 3.92 -22.04
CA LEU A 84 11.00 3.07 -21.05
C LEU A 84 11.06 3.66 -19.63
N ARG A 85 11.99 4.59 -19.36
CA ARG A 85 12.06 5.28 -18.07
C ARG A 85 10.78 6.06 -17.74
N LEU A 86 10.02 6.46 -18.76
CA LEU A 86 8.75 7.18 -18.61
C LEU A 86 7.67 6.35 -17.90
N ASP A 87 7.78 5.01 -17.87
CA ASP A 87 6.85 4.14 -17.13
C ASP A 87 6.81 4.48 -15.63
N ASN A 88 7.91 5.01 -15.12
CA ASN A 88 8.06 5.38 -13.72
C ASN A 88 7.65 6.83 -13.42
N LEU A 89 7.33 7.64 -14.44
CA LEU A 89 7.00 9.05 -14.27
C LEU A 89 5.74 9.19 -13.40
N ARG A 90 5.88 9.88 -12.28
CA ARG A 90 4.80 10.12 -11.31
C ARG A 90 4.69 11.61 -11.03
N LYS A 91 3.46 12.13 -11.09
CA LYS A 91 3.11 13.49 -10.70
C LYS A 91 2.07 13.47 -9.58
N PRO A 92 2.31 14.17 -8.46
CA PRO A 92 1.39 14.20 -7.33
C PRO A 92 0.09 14.91 -7.72
N ARG A 93 -1.02 14.45 -7.14
CA ARG A 93 -2.34 15.09 -7.25
C ARG A 93 -3.01 15.10 -5.87
N ASN A 94 -4.13 15.80 -5.72
CA ASN A 94 -4.81 15.92 -4.43
C ASN A 94 -5.17 14.57 -3.78
N PHE A 95 -5.51 13.56 -4.58
CA PHE A 95 -5.82 12.22 -4.06
C PHE A 95 -4.61 11.54 -3.39
N THR A 96 -3.38 11.92 -3.75
CA THR A 96 -2.14 11.38 -3.16
C THR A 96 -2.05 11.73 -1.66
N ILE A 97 -2.39 12.97 -1.30
CA ILE A 97 -2.39 13.44 0.08
C ILE A 97 -3.46 12.71 0.89
N GLN A 98 -4.65 12.57 0.31
CA GLN A 98 -5.75 11.81 0.92
C GLN A 98 -5.35 10.35 1.15
N LEU A 99 -4.67 9.73 0.18
CA LEU A 99 -4.19 8.36 0.27
C LEU A 99 -3.20 8.17 1.41
N ASP A 100 -2.20 9.05 1.52
CA ASP A 100 -1.21 8.98 2.60
C ASP A 100 -1.83 9.14 3.98
N LEU A 101 -2.78 10.07 4.13
CA LEU A 101 -3.52 10.27 5.37
C LEU A 101 -4.39 9.05 5.70
N ALA A 102 -5.10 8.49 4.72
CA ALA A 102 -5.98 7.33 4.90
C ALA A 102 -5.19 6.09 5.37
N ILE A 103 -4.01 5.84 4.78
CA ILE A 103 -3.10 4.77 5.21
C ILE A 103 -2.65 4.99 6.66
N ALA A 104 -2.17 6.21 6.97
CA ALA A 104 -1.68 6.55 8.29
C ALA A 104 -2.73 6.36 9.39
N LEU A 105 -3.98 6.73 9.11
CA LEU A 105 -5.11 6.57 10.02
C LEU A 105 -5.57 5.10 10.13
N ALA A 106 -5.59 4.35 9.02
CA ALA A 106 -5.96 2.93 9.02
C ALA A 106 -5.03 2.11 9.90
N LEU A 107 -3.71 2.26 9.72
CA LEU A 107 -2.68 1.58 10.51
C LEU A 107 -2.81 1.91 12.00
N ARG A 108 -2.92 3.20 12.34
CA ARG A 108 -3.05 3.65 13.74
C ARG A 108 -4.33 3.15 14.38
N ARG A 109 -5.47 3.16 13.68
CA ARG A 109 -6.73 2.57 14.17
C ARG A 109 -6.59 1.06 14.42
N CYS A 110 -5.91 0.34 13.53
CA CYS A 110 -5.64 -1.08 13.71
C CYS A 110 -4.86 -1.34 15.00
N TYR A 111 -3.73 -0.67 15.18
CA TYR A 111 -2.85 -0.91 16.32
C TYR A 111 -3.43 -0.37 17.62
N MET A 112 -4.24 0.70 17.60
CA MET A 112 -5.04 1.11 18.76
C MET A 112 -6.04 0.04 19.20
N ALA A 113 -6.50 -0.83 18.29
CA ALA A 113 -7.35 -1.96 18.65
C ALA A 113 -6.55 -3.16 19.21
N ARG A 114 -5.25 -3.01 19.44
CA ARG A 114 -4.37 -4.05 20.00
C ARG A 114 -3.77 -3.60 21.32
N ARG A 115 -3.81 -4.49 22.32
CA ARG A 115 -3.15 -4.29 23.61
C ARG A 115 -2.09 -5.36 23.80
N LYS A 116 -0.90 -4.94 24.20
CA LYS A 116 0.20 -5.85 24.56
C LYS A 116 -0.24 -6.71 25.75
N PHE A 117 -0.20 -8.02 25.59
CA PHE A 117 -0.55 -8.93 26.68
C PHE A 117 0.67 -9.08 27.62
N ASN A 118 0.57 -8.58 28.85
CA ASN A 118 1.63 -8.69 29.84
C ASN A 118 1.44 -9.97 30.67
N ILE A 119 2.42 -10.87 30.62
CA ILE A 119 2.38 -12.20 31.24
C ILE A 119 2.34 -12.15 32.79
N ARG A 120 2.57 -10.98 33.41
CA ARG A 120 2.33 -10.80 34.86
C ARG A 120 0.86 -10.97 35.25
N GLU A 121 -0.09 -10.82 34.33
CA GLU A 121 -1.51 -11.11 34.57
C GLU A 121 -1.82 -12.62 34.57
N GLN A 122 -0.83 -13.48 34.32
CA GLN A 122 -0.96 -14.94 34.19
C GLN A 122 -0.08 -15.71 35.18
N GLN A 123 0.14 -15.20 36.41
CA GLN A 123 0.71 -16.05 37.48
C GLN A 123 -0.18 -17.24 37.86
N ASN A 124 -1.38 -17.38 37.28
CA ASN A 124 -2.28 -18.49 37.55
C ASN A 124 -2.40 -19.57 36.45
N LEU A 125 -1.76 -19.44 35.27
CA LEU A 125 -2.06 -20.37 34.16
C LEU A 125 -0.85 -20.72 33.27
N LEU A 126 0.10 -21.49 33.83
CA LEU A 126 1.03 -22.41 33.13
C LEU A 126 2.49 -21.92 32.97
N GLU A 127 3.33 -22.52 33.81
CA GLU A 127 4.76 -22.77 33.57
C GLU A 127 4.91 -23.82 32.46
N ILE A 128 5.16 -23.42 31.21
CA ILE A 128 5.74 -24.32 30.21
C ILE A 128 6.79 -23.53 29.40
N GLY A 129 7.99 -24.09 29.34
CA GLY A 129 9.21 -23.45 28.88
C GLY A 129 9.29 -23.12 27.40
N SER A 130 9.74 -21.91 27.13
CA SER A 130 10.63 -21.52 26.03
C SER A 130 11.37 -20.25 26.48
N TYR A 131 12.69 -20.20 26.29
CA TYR A 131 13.52 -19.08 26.79
C TYR A 131 13.22 -17.75 26.07
N TYR A 132 12.50 -17.79 24.94
CA TYR A 132 11.89 -16.66 24.27
C TYR A 132 10.37 -16.77 24.36
N ARG A 133 9.70 -15.71 24.82
CA ARG A 133 8.24 -15.60 24.79
C ARG A 133 7.83 -14.75 23.61
N ASP A 134 7.03 -15.31 22.71
CA ASP A 134 6.36 -14.53 21.65
C ASP A 134 5.51 -13.44 22.33
N CYS A 135 5.66 -12.20 21.91
CA CYS A 135 4.79 -11.12 22.38
C CYS A 135 3.40 -11.28 21.77
N GLU A 136 2.43 -11.73 22.58
CA GLU A 136 1.04 -11.76 22.14
C GLU A 136 0.39 -10.37 22.30
N TYR A 137 -0.16 -9.85 21.22
CA TYR A 137 -1.12 -8.74 21.28
C TYR A 137 -2.53 -9.29 21.20
N ARG A 138 -3.39 -8.82 22.10
CA ARG A 138 -4.81 -9.16 22.09
C ARG A 138 -5.62 -8.01 21.54
N ARG A 139 -6.69 -8.37 20.84
CA ARG A 139 -7.68 -7.45 20.33
C ARG A 139 -8.48 -6.83 21.48
N ILE A 140 -8.68 -5.52 21.43
CA ILE A 140 -9.62 -4.81 22.28
C ILE A 140 -11.02 -4.93 21.66
N THR A 141 -12.01 -5.36 22.43
CA THR A 141 -13.41 -5.43 21.97
C THR A 141 -14.04 -4.04 21.91
N GLY A 142 -15.00 -3.84 21.00
CA GLY A 142 -15.78 -2.59 20.91
C GLY A 142 -15.20 -1.48 20.04
N ARG A 143 -13.91 -1.51 19.68
CA ARG A 143 -13.34 -0.62 18.66
C ARG A 143 -13.67 -1.18 17.26
N LYS A 144 -14.11 -0.30 16.35
CA LYS A 144 -14.35 -0.65 14.94
C LYS A 144 -13.21 -0.10 14.11
N VAL A 145 -12.47 -0.98 13.45
CA VAL A 145 -11.45 -0.58 12.48
C VAL A 145 -12.08 -0.37 11.11
N MET A 146 -11.64 0.69 10.44
CA MET A 146 -12.17 1.20 9.18
C MET A 146 -11.02 1.23 8.18
N GLY A 147 -11.22 0.64 7.00
CA GLY A 147 -10.34 0.80 5.85
C GLY A 147 -10.74 1.99 4.98
N PHE A 148 -10.29 1.96 3.73
CA PHE A 148 -10.62 2.92 2.68
C PHE A 148 -10.71 2.17 1.34
N SER A 149 -11.15 2.84 0.27
CA SER A 149 -11.11 2.28 -1.08
C SER A 149 -10.47 3.25 -2.07
N LEU A 150 -9.69 2.70 -3.00
CA LEU A 150 -9.03 3.43 -4.08
C LEU A 150 -9.62 2.98 -5.42
N ILE A 151 -10.42 3.86 -6.02
CA ILE A 151 -11.26 3.51 -7.17
C ILE A 151 -10.94 4.42 -8.35
N GLY A 152 -10.92 3.86 -9.55
CA GLY A 152 -10.62 4.63 -10.75
C GLY A 152 -10.64 3.79 -12.02
N ALA A 153 -10.44 4.44 -13.16
CA ALA A 153 -10.34 3.74 -14.44
C ALA A 153 -9.12 2.80 -14.47
N SER A 154 -9.14 1.80 -15.35
CA SER A 154 -7.91 1.04 -15.65
C SER A 154 -6.88 1.98 -16.26
N GLY A 155 -5.60 1.82 -15.91
CA GLY A 155 -4.53 2.71 -16.38
C GLY A 155 -4.50 4.12 -15.74
N ALA A 156 -5.32 4.40 -14.71
CA ALA A 156 -5.32 5.69 -14.02
C ALA A 156 -4.19 5.85 -12.97
N GLY A 157 -3.38 4.81 -12.73
CA GLY A 157 -2.28 4.82 -11.77
C GLY A 157 -2.62 4.39 -10.34
N LYS A 158 -3.70 3.62 -10.13
CA LYS A 158 -4.16 3.16 -8.79
C LYS A 158 -3.10 2.33 -8.06
N SER A 159 -2.68 1.23 -8.67
CA SER A 159 -1.68 0.29 -8.12
C SER A 159 -0.36 0.97 -7.85
N THR A 160 0.14 1.74 -8.83
CA THR A 160 1.34 2.57 -8.65
C THR A 160 1.20 3.53 -7.48
N SER A 161 0.02 4.13 -7.29
CA SER A 161 -0.17 5.11 -6.22
C SER A 161 -0.19 4.48 -4.83
N ILE A 162 -0.90 3.34 -4.66
CA ILE A 162 -0.93 2.64 -3.37
C ILE A 162 0.44 2.06 -3.03
N ILE A 163 1.13 1.42 -3.99
CA ILE A 163 2.47 0.87 -3.79
C ILE A 163 3.45 1.99 -3.43
N SER A 164 3.44 3.09 -4.19
CA SER A 164 4.29 4.26 -3.91
C SER A 164 4.01 4.84 -2.52
N ALA A 165 2.76 4.94 -2.07
CA ALA A 165 2.44 5.45 -0.73
C ALA A 165 2.94 4.50 0.38
N LEU A 166 2.83 3.19 0.17
CA LEU A 166 3.27 2.15 1.10
C LEU A 166 4.79 2.10 1.28
N GLN A 167 5.58 2.50 0.27
CA GLN A 167 7.04 2.58 0.37
C GLN A 167 7.54 3.47 1.50
N TYR A 168 6.70 4.34 2.07
CA TYR A 168 7.07 5.13 3.24
C TYR A 168 7.16 4.31 4.53
N TYR A 169 6.53 3.13 4.56
CA TYR A 169 6.44 2.26 5.72
C TYR A 169 7.32 1.03 5.51
N PRO A 170 8.15 0.63 6.50
CA PRO A 170 8.77 -0.69 6.47
C PRO A 170 7.67 -1.76 6.41
N GLN A 171 7.84 -2.77 5.54
CA GLN A 171 6.83 -3.81 5.41
C GLN A 171 6.73 -4.68 6.67
N VAL A 172 7.88 -4.95 7.31
CA VAL A 172 7.97 -5.70 8.57
C VAL A 172 8.87 -4.98 9.57
N ILE A 173 8.40 -4.87 10.81
CA ILE A 173 9.13 -4.29 11.94
C ILE A 173 9.31 -5.37 13.00
N ILE A 174 10.55 -5.65 13.40
CA ILE A 174 10.89 -6.57 14.47
C ILE A 174 11.12 -5.77 15.75
N HIS A 175 10.32 -6.05 16.77
CA HIS A 175 10.55 -5.56 18.12
C HIS A 175 11.30 -6.64 18.89
N GLU A 176 12.57 -6.39 19.17
CA GLU A 176 13.39 -7.27 19.98
C GLU A 176 13.63 -6.65 21.36
N THR A 177 13.39 -7.45 22.40
CA THR A 177 13.82 -7.15 23.76
C THR A 177 14.53 -8.39 24.30
N ASN A 178 15.31 -8.24 25.37
CA ASN A 178 16.11 -9.33 25.94
C ASN A 178 15.37 -10.68 26.12
N ASN A 179 14.05 -10.66 26.33
CA ASN A 179 13.27 -11.87 26.65
C ASN A 179 12.08 -12.09 25.70
N SER A 180 11.89 -11.28 24.67
CA SER A 180 10.75 -11.41 23.76
C SER A 180 11.00 -10.81 22.39
N ARG A 181 10.52 -11.49 21.36
CA ARG A 181 10.49 -11.01 19.99
C ARG A 181 9.04 -10.84 19.55
N CYS A 182 8.74 -9.70 18.91
CA CYS A 182 7.45 -9.42 18.32
C CYS A 182 7.66 -9.04 16.86
N ILE A 183 6.83 -9.58 15.97
CA ILE A 183 6.85 -9.21 14.55
C ILE A 183 5.61 -8.36 14.29
N GLN A 184 5.81 -7.22 13.63
CA GLN A 184 4.79 -6.31 13.14
C GLN A 184 4.86 -6.25 11.62
N VAL A 185 3.95 -6.94 10.95
CA VAL A 185 3.71 -6.76 9.51
C VAL A 185 2.87 -5.51 9.35
N VAL A 186 3.41 -4.45 8.75
CA VAL A 186 2.69 -3.17 8.64
C VAL A 186 1.56 -3.27 7.61
N TYR A 187 1.83 -3.87 6.47
CA TYR A 187 0.82 -4.09 5.42
C TYR A 187 1.09 -5.39 4.66
N LEU A 188 0.02 -5.95 4.10
CA LEU A 188 0.09 -6.97 3.05
C LEU A 188 -0.63 -6.45 1.81
N VAL A 189 -0.03 -6.67 0.64
CA VAL A 189 -0.66 -6.42 -0.66
C VAL A 189 -0.96 -7.77 -1.30
N VAL A 190 -2.22 -7.98 -1.69
CA VAL A 190 -2.69 -9.23 -2.25
C VAL A 190 -3.52 -8.93 -3.49
N GLU A 191 -3.08 -9.45 -4.63
CA GLU A 191 -3.86 -9.40 -5.86
C GLU A 191 -4.95 -10.47 -5.85
N CYS A 192 -6.16 -10.11 -6.25
CA CYS A 192 -7.25 -11.07 -6.37
C CYS A 192 -6.97 -12.07 -7.51
N PRO A 193 -7.11 -13.38 -7.25
CA PRO A 193 -6.83 -14.40 -8.26
C PRO A 193 -7.81 -14.29 -9.44
N ALA A 194 -7.32 -14.58 -10.64
CA ALA A 194 -8.09 -14.48 -11.87
C ALA A 194 -9.29 -15.45 -11.93
N ASP A 195 -9.22 -16.57 -11.22
CA ASP A 195 -10.33 -17.53 -11.09
C ASP A 195 -11.44 -17.03 -10.14
N GLY A 196 -11.22 -15.91 -9.46
CA GLY A 196 -12.13 -15.24 -8.53
C GLY A 196 -12.45 -16.03 -7.26
N SER A 197 -11.66 -17.08 -6.96
CA SER A 197 -11.90 -18.01 -5.86
C SER A 197 -11.44 -17.43 -4.52
N ILE A 198 -12.32 -17.41 -3.52
CA ILE A 198 -11.96 -16.99 -2.15
C ILE A 198 -10.92 -17.94 -1.51
N LYS A 199 -10.90 -19.21 -1.94
CA LYS A 199 -9.88 -20.17 -1.50
C LYS A 199 -8.51 -19.75 -2.04
N ALA A 200 -8.43 -19.45 -3.33
CA ALA A 200 -7.21 -18.97 -3.97
C ALA A 200 -6.78 -17.60 -3.43
N PHE A 201 -7.73 -16.75 -3.03
CA PHE A 201 -7.43 -15.49 -2.35
C PHE A 201 -6.71 -15.73 -1.01
N TYR A 202 -7.18 -16.66 -0.18
CA TYR A 202 -6.47 -16.99 1.05
C TYR A 202 -5.09 -17.61 0.79
N ASP A 203 -4.94 -18.40 -0.29
CA ASP A 203 -3.64 -18.91 -0.72
C ASP A 203 -2.69 -17.75 -1.09
N ALA A 204 -3.17 -16.76 -1.85
CA ALA A 204 -2.41 -15.55 -2.16
C ALA A 204 -2.05 -14.73 -0.91
N CYS A 205 -2.95 -14.64 0.08
CA CYS A 205 -2.66 -14.02 1.38
C CYS A 205 -1.52 -14.74 2.13
N PHE A 206 -1.48 -16.07 2.08
CA PHE A 206 -0.42 -16.83 2.73
C PHE A 206 0.92 -16.66 2.01
N THR A 207 0.93 -16.66 0.68
CA THR A 207 2.13 -16.37 -0.11
C THR A 207 2.65 -14.96 0.19
N SER A 208 1.79 -13.94 0.12
CA SER A 208 2.16 -12.54 0.42
C SER A 208 2.71 -12.37 1.84
N LEU A 209 2.15 -13.09 2.82
CA LEU A 209 2.67 -13.10 4.19
C LEU A 209 4.02 -13.81 4.30
N ALA A 210 4.20 -14.97 3.66
CA ALA A 210 5.47 -15.68 3.64
C ALA A 210 6.58 -14.84 2.98
N ASP A 211 6.27 -14.21 1.85
CA ASP A 211 7.16 -13.29 1.14
C ASP A 211 7.56 -12.11 2.02
N ALA A 212 6.58 -11.45 2.66
CA ALA A 212 6.85 -10.32 3.56
C ALA A 212 7.76 -10.70 4.74
N LEU A 213 7.61 -11.92 5.27
CA LEU A 213 8.42 -12.42 6.38
C LEU A 213 9.76 -12.99 5.93
N GLY A 214 9.91 -13.35 4.65
CA GLY A 214 11.07 -14.08 4.12
C GLY A 214 11.22 -15.49 4.69
N ILE A 215 10.12 -16.13 5.09
CA ILE A 215 10.12 -17.49 5.69
C ILE A 215 9.01 -18.35 5.11
N ASP A 216 9.25 -19.66 5.08
CA ASP A 216 8.20 -20.65 4.89
C ASP A 216 7.37 -20.78 6.18
N ILE A 217 6.05 -20.61 6.06
CA ILE A 217 5.14 -20.75 7.18
C ILE A 217 4.68 -22.21 7.25
N ASP A 218 5.04 -22.91 8.33
CA ASP A 218 4.63 -24.29 8.53
C ASP A 218 3.10 -24.44 8.63
N GLY A 219 2.58 -25.53 8.05
CA GLY A 219 1.19 -25.93 8.20
C GLY A 219 0.19 -25.25 7.26
N LEU A 220 0.61 -24.39 6.33
CA LEU A 220 -0.29 -23.78 5.33
C LEU A 220 -1.06 -24.83 4.50
N GLY A 221 -0.41 -25.94 4.15
CA GLY A 221 -1.01 -27.04 3.38
C GLY A 221 -2.06 -27.88 4.14
N THR A 222 -2.21 -27.69 5.45
CA THR A 222 -3.21 -28.42 6.27
C THR A 222 -4.61 -27.82 6.11
N ALA A 223 -4.71 -26.52 5.81
CA ALA A 223 -5.98 -25.83 5.61
C ALA A 223 -6.50 -26.07 4.17
N ARG A 224 -7.46 -26.98 4.01
CA ARG A 224 -8.00 -27.40 2.70
C ARG A 224 -9.32 -26.72 2.32
N THR A 225 -10.11 -26.27 3.30
CA THR A 225 -11.40 -25.60 3.12
C THR A 225 -11.30 -24.09 3.32
N ILE A 226 -12.25 -23.32 2.80
CA ILE A 226 -12.30 -21.85 2.95
C ILE A 226 -12.28 -21.47 4.43
N ASP A 227 -13.12 -22.09 5.25
CA ASP A 227 -13.20 -21.79 6.69
C ASP A 227 -11.90 -22.12 7.43
N SER A 228 -11.26 -23.25 7.10
CA SER A 228 -9.97 -23.61 7.70
C SER A 228 -8.87 -22.61 7.33
N LYS A 229 -8.89 -22.09 6.09
CA LYS A 229 -7.95 -21.05 5.64
C LYS A 229 -8.24 -19.70 6.29
N ALA A 230 -9.50 -19.30 6.38
CA ALA A 230 -9.92 -18.08 7.07
C ALA A 230 -9.48 -18.09 8.55
N MET A 231 -9.70 -19.23 9.24
CA MET A 231 -9.29 -19.41 10.63
C MET A 231 -7.76 -19.37 10.78
N LEU A 232 -7.03 -20.02 9.86
CA LEU A 232 -5.57 -19.99 9.86
C LEU A 232 -5.03 -18.58 9.62
N PHE A 233 -5.54 -17.88 8.60
CA PHE A 233 -5.16 -16.50 8.30
C PHE A 233 -5.42 -15.59 9.50
N LYS A 234 -6.57 -15.70 10.17
CA LYS A 234 -6.85 -14.96 11.41
C LYS A 234 -5.79 -15.20 12.49
N LYS A 235 -5.39 -16.46 12.72
CA LYS A 235 -4.36 -16.79 13.72
C LYS A 235 -3.03 -16.13 13.37
N LEU A 236 -2.60 -16.26 12.11
CA LEU A 236 -1.35 -15.67 11.63
C LEU A 236 -1.40 -14.13 11.67
N ALA A 237 -2.53 -13.54 11.32
CA ALA A 237 -2.75 -12.11 11.33
C ALA A 237 -2.64 -11.47 12.72
N LEU A 238 -3.10 -12.18 13.75
CA LEU A 238 -2.90 -11.78 15.14
C LEU A 238 -1.46 -12.03 15.60
N ARG A 239 -0.87 -13.18 15.23
CA ARG A 239 0.51 -13.55 15.59
C ARG A 239 1.55 -12.55 15.07
N TYR A 240 1.46 -12.17 13.80
CA TYR A 240 2.43 -11.30 13.13
C TYR A 240 2.02 -9.83 13.10
N ASN A 241 1.03 -9.46 13.90
CA ASN A 241 0.53 -8.11 14.03
C ASN A 241 0.22 -7.37 12.70
N ILE A 242 -0.46 -8.03 11.75
CA ILE A 242 -0.73 -7.45 10.42
C ILE A 242 -1.54 -6.15 10.54
N GLY A 243 -0.99 -5.01 10.12
CA GLY A 243 -1.60 -3.69 10.31
C GLY A 243 -2.67 -3.31 9.29
N MET A 244 -2.55 -3.79 8.05
CA MET A 244 -3.47 -3.47 6.95
C MET A 244 -3.42 -4.55 5.87
N LEU A 245 -4.56 -4.82 5.24
CA LEU A 245 -4.66 -5.73 4.09
C LEU A 245 -5.15 -4.96 2.87
N VAL A 246 -4.28 -4.80 1.88
CA VAL A 246 -4.60 -4.19 0.59
C VAL A 246 -4.97 -5.29 -0.40
N ILE A 247 -6.17 -5.18 -0.96
CA ILE A 247 -6.72 -6.12 -1.93
C ILE A 247 -6.77 -5.42 -3.29
N GLU A 248 -5.86 -5.81 -4.18
CA GLU A 248 -5.81 -5.32 -5.55
C GLU A 248 -6.70 -6.13 -6.49
N GLU A 249 -7.09 -5.48 -7.59
CA GLU A 249 -7.92 -6.07 -8.65
C GLU A 249 -9.19 -6.75 -8.11
N ILE A 250 -9.82 -6.15 -7.11
CA ILE A 250 -11.00 -6.72 -6.43
C ILE A 250 -12.13 -7.11 -7.40
N GLN A 251 -12.21 -6.48 -8.60
CA GLN A 251 -13.08 -6.89 -9.71
C GLN A 251 -12.94 -8.36 -10.14
N ASN A 252 -11.76 -8.95 -10.01
CA ASN A 252 -11.48 -10.33 -10.41
C ASN A 252 -12.14 -11.33 -9.47
N LEU A 253 -12.30 -10.93 -8.21
CA LEU A 253 -12.99 -11.76 -7.24
C LEU A 253 -14.44 -11.93 -7.67
N SER A 254 -15.02 -13.11 -7.46
CA SER A 254 -16.42 -13.37 -7.77
C SER A 254 -17.33 -12.64 -6.78
N ILE A 255 -17.37 -11.30 -6.89
CA ILE A 255 -18.14 -10.35 -6.07
C ILE A 255 -19.65 -10.65 -6.13
N ARG A 256 -20.08 -11.46 -7.11
CA ARG A 256 -21.47 -11.94 -7.25
C ARG A 256 -21.99 -12.76 -6.06
N ARG A 257 -21.14 -13.16 -5.10
CA ARG A 257 -21.56 -13.91 -3.89
C ARG A 257 -21.48 -13.00 -2.66
N GLU A 258 -22.63 -12.66 -2.07
CA GLU A 258 -22.72 -11.99 -0.76
C GLU A 258 -21.84 -12.67 0.31
N ASP A 259 -21.65 -13.99 0.19
CA ASP A 259 -20.78 -14.79 1.05
C ASP A 259 -19.34 -14.28 1.12
N THR A 260 -18.77 -13.86 -0.01
CA THR A 260 -17.40 -13.30 -0.08
C THR A 260 -17.29 -12.01 0.73
N MET A 261 -18.28 -11.15 0.57
CA MET A 261 -18.35 -9.87 1.27
C MET A 261 -18.51 -10.10 2.78
N ASN A 262 -19.37 -11.03 3.17
CA ASN A 262 -19.52 -11.48 4.55
C ASN A 262 -18.21 -12.07 5.13
N GLN A 263 -17.39 -12.74 4.32
CA GLN A 263 -16.08 -13.24 4.75
C GLN A 263 -15.13 -12.08 5.08
N PHE A 264 -15.03 -11.04 4.24
CA PHE A 264 -14.21 -9.86 4.54
C PHE A 264 -14.71 -9.09 5.77
N LEU A 265 -16.03 -8.96 5.94
CA LEU A 265 -16.61 -8.37 7.15
C LEU A 265 -16.25 -9.16 8.40
N THR A 266 -16.32 -10.49 8.33
CA THR A 266 -15.97 -11.38 9.42
C THR A 266 -14.49 -11.25 9.74
N LEU A 267 -13.63 -11.25 8.72
CA LEU A 267 -12.20 -11.06 8.87
C LEU A 267 -11.87 -9.74 9.59
N THR A 268 -12.32 -8.59 9.09
CA THR A 268 -12.08 -7.29 9.75
C THR A 268 -12.66 -7.23 11.16
N ASN A 269 -13.83 -7.81 11.39
CA ASN A 269 -14.42 -7.88 12.73
C ASN A 269 -13.53 -8.63 13.70
N GLU A 270 -13.02 -9.76 13.24
CA GLU A 270 -12.34 -10.73 14.07
C GLU A 270 -10.89 -10.33 14.34
N THR A 271 -10.19 -9.79 13.34
CA THR A 271 -8.78 -9.40 13.41
C THR A 271 -8.57 -7.92 13.71
N GLN A 272 -9.59 -7.06 13.52
CA GLN A 272 -9.46 -5.59 13.54
C GLN A 272 -8.44 -5.07 12.51
N ILE A 273 -8.31 -5.77 11.38
CA ILE A 273 -7.47 -5.34 10.27
C ILE A 273 -8.31 -4.51 9.29
N PRO A 274 -7.87 -3.28 8.97
CA PRO A 274 -8.49 -2.47 7.92
C PRO A 274 -8.21 -3.14 6.57
N ILE A 275 -9.27 -3.32 5.79
CA ILE A 275 -9.18 -3.80 4.42
C ILE A 275 -9.23 -2.60 3.48
N VAL A 276 -8.27 -2.51 2.58
CA VAL A 276 -8.19 -1.50 1.54
C VAL A 276 -8.53 -2.14 0.20
N PHE A 277 -9.58 -1.67 -0.45
CA PHE A 277 -9.98 -2.18 -1.76
C PHE A 277 -9.42 -1.30 -2.87
N VAL A 278 -8.65 -1.87 -3.79
CA VAL A 278 -8.10 -1.18 -4.95
C VAL A 278 -8.71 -1.80 -6.20
N GLY A 279 -9.47 -1.01 -6.97
CA GLY A 279 -10.21 -1.56 -8.10
C GLY A 279 -10.86 -0.53 -9.01
N THR A 280 -11.68 -1.03 -9.94
CA THR A 280 -12.38 -0.17 -10.92
C THR A 280 -13.74 0.32 -10.42
N TYR A 281 -14.31 1.35 -11.04
CA TYR A 281 -15.66 1.85 -10.74
C TYR A 281 -16.75 0.75 -10.82
N LYS A 282 -16.55 -0.28 -11.65
CA LYS A 282 -17.49 -1.42 -11.77
C LYS A 282 -17.60 -2.23 -10.49
N VAL A 283 -16.51 -2.30 -9.71
CA VAL A 283 -16.49 -2.95 -8.41
C VAL A 283 -17.28 -2.12 -7.43
N TYR A 284 -17.09 -0.80 -7.44
CA TYR A 284 -17.69 0.09 -6.47
C TYR A 284 -19.21 -0.09 -6.39
N ASN A 285 -19.88 0.01 -7.53
CA ASN A 285 -21.34 -0.16 -7.66
C ASN A 285 -21.82 -1.60 -7.34
N ARG A 286 -20.92 -2.59 -7.24
CA ARG A 286 -21.29 -3.98 -6.90
C ARG A 286 -20.98 -4.32 -5.46
N VAL A 287 -19.91 -3.79 -4.91
CA VAL A 287 -19.44 -4.09 -3.56
C VAL A 287 -20.17 -3.23 -2.53
N PHE A 288 -20.40 -1.96 -2.84
CA PHE A 288 -20.87 -0.98 -1.85
C PHE A 288 -22.35 -0.63 -1.96
N ASP A 289 -22.97 -0.81 -3.13
CA ASP A 289 -24.43 -0.68 -3.29
C ASP A 289 -25.17 -1.92 -2.74
N ILE A 290 -24.53 -3.11 -2.73
CA ILE A 290 -25.15 -4.37 -2.27
C ILE A 290 -25.03 -4.53 -0.75
N ASP A 291 -23.91 -4.15 -0.13
CA ASP A 291 -23.71 -4.31 1.32
C ASP A 291 -23.28 -3.01 2.01
N PHE A 292 -24.27 -2.23 2.46
CA PHE A 292 -24.11 -1.02 3.27
C PHE A 292 -23.21 -1.21 4.51
N ARG A 293 -23.02 -2.45 5.00
CA ARG A 293 -22.14 -2.72 6.16
C ARG A 293 -20.68 -2.68 5.75
N LEU A 294 -20.35 -3.15 4.54
CA LEU A 294 -19.02 -3.02 3.95
C LEU A 294 -18.73 -1.62 3.47
N GLY A 295 -19.71 -0.93 2.87
CA GLY A 295 -19.57 0.49 2.52
C GLY A 295 -19.13 1.34 3.69
N ARG A 296 -19.73 1.10 4.87
CA ARG A 296 -19.27 1.75 6.10
C ARG A 296 -17.87 1.31 6.51
N ARG A 297 -17.48 0.04 6.35
CA ARG A 297 -16.16 -0.46 6.77
C ARG A 297 -15.01 -0.06 5.86
N ALA A 298 -15.29 0.06 4.57
CA ALA A 298 -14.37 0.56 3.57
C ALA A 298 -14.24 2.08 3.61
N GLY A 299 -14.85 2.76 4.58
CA GLY A 299 -14.55 4.14 4.96
C GLY A 299 -14.56 5.13 3.80
N GLU A 300 -13.48 5.91 3.70
CA GLU A 300 -13.31 6.94 2.68
C GLU A 300 -13.09 6.33 1.29
N GLN A 301 -13.64 6.98 0.27
CA GLN A 301 -13.48 6.62 -1.12
C GLN A 301 -12.57 7.63 -1.79
N ILE A 302 -11.41 7.16 -2.23
CA ILE A 302 -10.40 7.98 -2.88
C ILE A 302 -10.49 7.68 -4.38
N GLU A 303 -10.90 8.69 -5.14
CA GLU A 303 -11.05 8.56 -6.59
C GLU A 303 -9.74 8.91 -7.30
N VAL A 304 -9.19 7.92 -8.00
CA VAL A 304 -8.08 8.08 -8.95
C VAL A 304 -8.66 8.28 -10.35
N GLY A 305 -9.15 9.50 -10.58
CA GLY A 305 -9.74 9.88 -11.86
C GLY A 305 -8.70 10.01 -12.99
N ARG A 306 -9.19 10.05 -14.22
CA ARG A 306 -8.42 10.53 -15.38
C ARG A 306 -8.03 11.99 -15.20
N TYR A 307 -7.00 12.43 -15.93
CA TYR A 307 -6.74 13.85 -16.07
C TYR A 307 -7.90 14.52 -16.80
N LYS A 308 -8.32 15.70 -16.32
CA LYS A 308 -9.21 16.61 -17.05
C LYS A 308 -8.32 17.55 -17.84
N TYR A 309 -8.83 18.11 -18.94
CA TYR A 309 -8.11 19.12 -19.72
C TYR A 309 -8.04 20.46 -18.97
N ASP A 310 -7.20 20.52 -17.95
CA ASP A 310 -7.03 21.62 -17.01
C ASP A 310 -5.54 21.87 -16.69
N ALA A 311 -5.27 22.62 -15.61
CA ALA A 311 -3.91 22.92 -15.19
C ALA A 311 -3.07 21.67 -14.82
N LEU A 312 -3.70 20.60 -14.32
CA LEU A 312 -3.00 19.35 -13.99
C LEU A 312 -2.61 18.61 -15.26
N TRP A 313 -3.49 18.58 -16.27
CA TRP A 313 -3.13 18.04 -17.59
C TRP A 313 -2.00 18.84 -18.21
N LYS A 314 -2.12 20.18 -18.20
CA LYS A 314 -1.09 21.08 -18.74
C LYS A 314 0.27 20.81 -18.09
N ASN A 315 0.32 20.70 -16.76
CA ASN A 315 1.56 20.39 -16.05
C ASN A 315 2.13 19.01 -16.42
N LEU A 316 1.27 17.98 -16.53
CA LEU A 316 1.67 16.63 -16.93
C LEU A 316 2.31 16.64 -18.32
N ILE A 317 1.61 17.19 -19.32
CA ILE A 317 2.06 17.15 -20.71
C ILE A 317 3.30 18.03 -20.92
N GLU A 318 3.38 19.19 -20.26
CA GLU A 318 4.58 20.04 -20.29
C GLU A 318 5.78 19.36 -19.65
N THR A 319 5.58 18.58 -18.59
CA THR A 319 6.65 17.77 -17.99
C THR A 319 7.08 16.69 -18.95
N LEU A 320 6.13 15.93 -19.50
CA LEU A 320 6.38 14.84 -20.43
C LEU A 320 7.16 15.32 -21.67
N TRP A 321 6.83 16.51 -22.19
CA TRP A 321 7.48 17.09 -23.37
C TRP A 321 8.94 17.51 -23.16
N ARG A 322 9.42 17.55 -21.91
CA ARG A 322 10.85 17.76 -21.62
C ARG A 322 11.70 16.54 -21.95
N TYR A 323 11.07 15.36 -22.04
CA TYR A 323 11.72 14.08 -22.30
C TYR A 323 11.71 13.75 -23.79
N GLN A 324 12.71 14.23 -24.52
CA GLN A 324 12.82 13.97 -25.96
C GLN A 324 14.14 13.28 -26.30
N TRP A 325 14.06 12.01 -26.66
CA TRP A 325 15.20 11.21 -27.15
C TRP A 325 15.31 11.24 -28.68
N CYS A 326 14.68 12.21 -29.34
CA CYS A 326 14.76 12.40 -30.78
C CYS A 326 15.90 13.36 -31.16
N LYS A 327 16.55 13.15 -32.31
CA LYS A 327 17.62 14.06 -32.79
C LYS A 327 17.08 15.46 -33.06
N GLN A 328 15.87 15.54 -33.60
CA GLN A 328 15.12 16.78 -33.77
C GLN A 328 14.11 16.89 -32.63
N VAL A 329 14.26 17.95 -31.82
CA VAL A 329 13.31 18.26 -30.74
C VAL A 329 12.15 19.09 -31.29
N SER A 330 10.95 18.81 -30.80
CA SER A 330 9.72 19.55 -31.10
C SER A 330 9.26 20.36 -29.89
N ASN A 331 8.71 21.54 -30.14
CA ASN A 331 8.08 22.33 -29.09
C ASN A 331 6.65 21.84 -28.85
N LEU A 332 6.22 21.82 -27.59
CA LEU A 332 4.82 21.56 -27.26
C LEU A 332 3.96 22.73 -27.74
N THR A 333 2.94 22.44 -28.55
CA THR A 333 1.91 23.41 -28.93
C THR A 333 0.58 23.09 -28.25
N GLU A 334 -0.32 24.07 -28.17
CA GLU A 334 -1.67 23.83 -27.63
C GLU A 334 -2.44 22.81 -28.47
N GLU A 335 -2.27 22.85 -29.80
CA GLU A 335 -2.87 21.88 -30.72
C GLU A 335 -2.39 20.45 -30.43
N THR A 336 -1.07 20.27 -30.28
CA THR A 336 -0.50 18.97 -29.94
C THR A 336 -0.99 18.46 -28.58
N SER A 337 -1.04 19.33 -27.57
CA SER A 337 -1.60 18.99 -26.24
C SER A 337 -3.06 18.54 -26.34
N ARG A 338 -3.87 19.22 -27.16
CA ARG A 338 -5.29 18.88 -27.37
C ARG A 338 -5.45 17.52 -28.05
N ILE A 339 -4.69 17.24 -29.11
CA ILE A 339 -4.70 15.95 -29.80
C ILE A 339 -4.34 14.82 -28.82
N PHE A 340 -3.27 14.99 -28.03
CA PHE A 340 -2.91 14.00 -27.01
C PHE A 340 -4.04 13.75 -26.01
N TYR A 341 -4.76 14.79 -25.60
CA TYR A 341 -5.88 14.64 -24.68
C TYR A 341 -7.06 13.88 -25.30
N GLU A 342 -7.41 14.21 -26.54
CA GLU A 342 -8.53 13.58 -27.26
C GLU A 342 -8.28 12.10 -27.51
N GLU A 343 -7.08 11.74 -27.99
CA GLU A 343 -6.71 10.35 -28.31
C GLU A 343 -6.57 9.46 -27.06
N THR A 344 -6.11 10.03 -25.95
CA THR A 344 -5.87 9.27 -24.71
C THR A 344 -7.07 9.29 -23.77
N GLY A 345 -7.98 10.25 -23.94
CA GLY A 345 -9.09 10.54 -23.03
C GLY A 345 -8.63 10.93 -21.62
N GLY A 346 -7.37 11.39 -21.46
CA GLY A 346 -6.77 11.78 -20.18
C GLY A 346 -6.36 10.60 -19.28
N ILE A 347 -6.34 9.37 -19.77
CA ILE A 347 -5.92 8.18 -19.00
C ILE A 347 -4.39 8.13 -18.99
N LEU A 348 -3.78 8.23 -17.81
CA LEU A 348 -2.33 8.36 -17.65
C LEU A 348 -1.53 7.29 -18.42
N ASP A 349 -1.89 6.02 -18.25
CA ASP A 349 -1.24 4.91 -18.97
C ASP A 349 -1.28 5.10 -20.49
N ARG A 350 -2.43 5.51 -21.05
CA ARG A 350 -2.53 5.79 -22.49
C ARG A 350 -1.68 6.98 -22.93
N VAL A 351 -1.58 8.01 -22.09
CA VAL A 351 -0.75 9.20 -22.35
C VAL A 351 0.72 8.82 -22.44
N ILE A 352 1.21 8.07 -21.45
CA ILE A 352 2.60 7.61 -21.42
C ILE A 352 2.88 6.68 -22.62
N ASN A 353 2.04 5.66 -22.83
CA ASN A 353 2.20 4.73 -23.94
C ASN A 353 2.17 5.42 -25.31
N LEU A 354 1.23 6.33 -25.55
CA LEU A 354 1.16 7.08 -26.80
C LEU A 354 2.43 7.91 -27.02
N TYR A 355 2.91 8.60 -25.98
CA TYR A 355 4.11 9.42 -26.08
C TYR A 355 5.37 8.59 -26.34
N GLN A 356 5.51 7.43 -25.68
CA GLN A 356 6.60 6.50 -25.93
C GLN A 356 6.59 6.00 -27.38
N MET A 357 5.43 5.63 -27.92
CA MET A 357 5.29 5.18 -29.31
C MET A 357 5.63 6.28 -30.31
N VAL A 358 5.18 7.52 -30.08
CA VAL A 358 5.52 8.68 -30.91
C VAL A 358 7.03 8.92 -30.94
N GLN A 359 7.71 8.77 -29.80
CA GLN A 359 9.17 8.91 -29.76
C GLN A 359 9.90 7.76 -30.44
N LEU A 360 9.45 6.51 -30.26
CA LEU A 360 10.02 5.35 -30.92
C LEU A 360 9.94 5.46 -32.45
N GLU A 361 8.79 5.93 -32.97
CA GLU A 361 8.60 6.16 -34.41
C GLU A 361 9.53 7.27 -34.95
N ALA A 362 9.87 8.24 -34.11
CA ALA A 362 10.73 9.37 -34.49
C ALA A 362 12.25 9.10 -34.38
N ILE A 363 12.67 7.97 -33.78
CA ILE A 363 14.07 7.58 -33.54
C ILE A 363 14.72 6.95 -34.76
#